data_AF-A0A4S8QPT9-F1
#
_entry.id   AF-A0A4S8QPT9-F1
#
_cell.length_a   1.000
_cell.length_b   1.000
_cell.length_c   1.000
_cell.angle_alpha   90.00
_cell.angle_beta   90.00
_cell.angle_gamma   90.00
#
_symmetry.space_group_name_H-M   'P 1'
#
loop_
_entity.id
_entity.type
_entity.pdbx_description
1 polymer ?
#
loop_
_entity_poly.entity_id
_entity_poly.type
_entity_poly.pdbx_seq_one_letter_code
_entity_poly.pdbx_strand_id
1 'polypeptide(L)'
;MNSPITAIKKPLKDLDIVLLELCFGQRIEEQSIWQDFLVDGKEHASTNYLTALEWADSVFEQEPALEHVIKCCLFCIFEEEANWDNLRFTQAVYANVVEPLEKKVNSWSIVS
;
A
#
# COMPACT_ATOMS: atom_id res chain seq x y z
N MET A 1 10.08 -9.69 -18.48
CA MET A 1 11.22 -9.87 -17.54
C MET A 1 10.97 -8.95 -16.36
N ASN A 2 10.72 -9.48 -15.17
CA ASN A 2 10.58 -8.65 -13.97
C ASN A 2 11.98 -8.16 -13.57
N SER A 3 12.15 -6.84 -13.46
CA SER A 3 13.39 -6.24 -12.97
C SER A 3 13.59 -6.64 -11.49
N PRO A 4 14.82 -6.92 -11.01
CA PRO A 4 15.08 -7.20 -9.59
C PRO A 4 14.46 -6.16 -8.64
N ILE A 5 14.41 -4.90 -9.09
CA ILE A 5 13.83 -3.76 -8.36
C ILE A 5 12.31 -3.94 -8.13
N THR A 6 11.57 -4.54 -9.07
CA THR A 6 10.12 -4.75 -8.88
C THR A 6 9.82 -5.87 -7.89
N ALA A 7 10.72 -6.86 -7.74
CA ALA A 7 10.58 -7.90 -6.73
C ALA A 7 10.84 -7.36 -5.31
N ILE A 8 11.84 -6.48 -5.15
CA ILE A 8 12.17 -5.89 -3.84
C ILE A 8 11.00 -5.08 -3.29
N LYS A 9 10.28 -4.35 -4.15
CA LYS A 9 9.15 -3.50 -3.74
C LYS A 9 7.83 -4.27 -3.60
N LYS A 10 7.74 -5.51 -4.08
CA LYS A 10 6.49 -6.28 -4.10
C LYS A 10 5.82 -6.41 -2.72
N PRO A 11 6.53 -6.71 -1.62
CA PRO A 11 5.88 -6.86 -0.32
C PRO A 11 5.18 -5.58 0.16
N LEU A 12 5.80 -4.42 -0.09
CA LEU A 12 5.19 -3.12 0.23
C LEU A 12 3.99 -2.83 -0.65
N LYS A 13 4.05 -3.21 -1.93
CA LYS A 13 2.92 -3.06 -2.85
C LYS A 13 1.73 -3.94 -2.49
N ASP A 14 2.00 -5.18 -2.10
CA ASP A 14 0.93 -6.08 -1.65
C ASP A 14 0.32 -5.54 -0.34
N LEU A 15 1.12 -4.94 0.54
CA LEU A 15 0.65 -4.35 1.79
C LEU A 15 -0.23 -3.12 1.56
N ASP A 16 0.08 -2.24 0.59
CA ASP A 16 -0.77 -1.07 0.32
C ASP A 16 -2.19 -1.49 -0.10
N ILE A 17 -2.30 -2.52 -0.94
CA ILE A 17 -3.60 -3.08 -1.35
C ILE A 17 -4.35 -3.61 -0.13
N VAL A 18 -3.72 -4.44 0.70
CA VAL A 18 -4.38 -4.98 1.90
C VAL A 18 -4.85 -3.85 2.83
N LEU A 19 -4.03 -2.81 3.03
CA LEU A 19 -4.42 -1.67 3.86
C LEU A 19 -5.60 -0.89 3.27
N LEU A 20 -5.63 -0.69 1.96
CA LEU A 20 -6.78 -0.08 1.27
C LEU A 20 -8.04 -0.92 1.46
N GLU A 21 -7.95 -2.23 1.23
CA GLU A 21 -9.10 -3.14 1.38
C GLU A 21 -9.64 -3.12 2.82
N LEU A 22 -8.76 -3.07 3.83
CA LEU A 22 -9.15 -2.95 5.23
C LEU A 22 -9.75 -1.58 5.57
N CYS A 23 -9.25 -0.48 5.01
CA CYS A 23 -9.79 0.86 5.23
C CYS A 23 -11.24 1.00 4.75
N PHE A 24 -11.56 0.38 3.62
CA PHE A 24 -12.87 0.52 2.96
C PHE A 24 -13.78 -0.70 3.12
N GLY A 25 -13.26 -1.82 3.60
CA GLY A 25 -14.01 -3.09 3.74
C GLY A 25 -14.44 -3.69 2.40
N GLN A 26 -13.68 -3.44 1.34
CA GLN A 26 -13.97 -3.85 -0.04
C GLN A 26 -12.71 -4.38 -0.69
N ARG A 27 -12.84 -5.39 -1.55
CA ARG A 27 -11.70 -5.91 -2.32
C ARG A 27 -11.32 -4.96 -3.44
N ILE A 28 -10.07 -4.99 -3.88
CA ILE A 28 -9.61 -4.09 -4.95
C ILE A 28 -10.36 -4.33 -6.28
N GLU A 29 -10.72 -5.58 -6.59
CA GLU A 29 -11.50 -5.91 -7.79
C GLU A 29 -12.97 -5.48 -7.73
N GLU A 30 -13.46 -5.05 -6.56
CA GLU A 30 -14.83 -4.55 -6.38
C GLU A 30 -14.93 -3.04 -6.59
N GLN A 31 -13.79 -2.34 -6.69
CA GLN A 31 -13.76 -0.91 -6.95
C GLN A 31 -14.20 -0.61 -8.38
N SER A 32 -15.03 0.43 -8.58
CA SER A 32 -15.49 0.80 -9.91
C SER A 32 -14.33 1.16 -10.85
N ILE A 33 -13.33 1.88 -10.33
CA ILE A 33 -12.11 2.26 -11.04
C ILE A 33 -11.24 1.06 -11.47
N TRP A 34 -11.43 -0.12 -10.89
CA TRP A 34 -10.71 -1.33 -11.31
C TRP A 34 -11.02 -1.70 -12.76
N GLN A 35 -12.26 -1.45 -13.20
CA GLN A 35 -12.69 -1.73 -14.58
C GLN A 35 -11.97 -0.86 -15.61
N ASP A 36 -11.55 0.35 -15.22
CA ASP A 36 -10.86 1.30 -16.11
C ASP A 36 -9.44 0.84 -16.44
N PHE A 37 -8.88 -0.08 -15.65
CA PHE A 37 -7.53 -0.61 -15.80
C PHE A 37 -7.48 -2.06 -16.32
N LEU A 38 -8.58 -2.55 -16.88
CA LEU A 38 -8.61 -3.85 -17.57
C LEU A 38 -8.16 -3.71 -19.02
N VAL A 39 -7.53 -4.76 -19.54
CA VAL A 39 -7.22 -4.89 -20.97
C VAL A 39 -8.06 -6.03 -21.52
N ASP A 40 -8.90 -5.74 -22.51
CA ASP A 40 -9.87 -6.68 -23.08
C ASP A 40 -10.77 -7.35 -22.02
N GLY A 41 -11.14 -6.58 -20.97
CA GLY A 41 -11.97 -7.05 -19.87
C GLY A 41 -11.26 -8.02 -18.90
N LYS A 42 -9.92 -8.10 -18.96
CA LYS A 42 -9.11 -8.96 -18.10
C LYS A 42 -8.09 -8.16 -17.30
N GLU A 43 -7.83 -8.65 -16.09
CA GLU A 43 -6.74 -8.18 -15.24
C GLU A 43 -5.39 -8.43 -15.92
N HIS A 44 -4.47 -7.49 -15.77
CA HIS A 44 -3.07 -7.64 -16.15
C HIS A 44 -2.15 -7.17 -15.02
N ALA A 45 -0.83 -7.33 -15.23
CA ALA A 45 0.19 -7.12 -14.19
C ALA A 45 0.21 -5.74 -13.51
N SER A 46 -0.44 -4.72 -14.08
CA SER A 46 -0.50 -3.38 -13.50
C SER A 46 -1.91 -2.96 -13.06
N THR A 47 -2.95 -3.76 -13.32
CA THR A 47 -4.35 -3.40 -13.03
C THR A 47 -4.51 -3.01 -11.56
N ASN A 48 -4.08 -3.88 -10.63
CA ASN A 48 -4.23 -3.62 -9.20
C ASN A 48 -3.35 -2.44 -8.74
N TYR A 49 -2.15 -2.27 -9.31
CA TYR A 49 -1.29 -1.14 -8.97
C TYR A 49 -1.90 0.21 -9.40
N LEU A 50 -2.47 0.29 -10.61
CA LEU A 50 -3.11 1.50 -11.10
C LEU A 50 -4.40 1.80 -10.34
N THR A 51 -5.18 0.75 -10.02
CA THR A 51 -6.37 0.86 -9.18
C THR A 51 -5.99 1.40 -7.80
N ALA A 52 -5.00 0.81 -7.13
CA ALA A 52 -4.53 1.28 -5.82
C ALA A 52 -3.98 2.71 -5.87
N LEU A 53 -3.30 3.08 -6.96
CA LEU A 53 -2.78 4.42 -7.17
C LEU A 53 -3.88 5.49 -7.17
N GLU A 54 -4.97 5.24 -7.89
CA GLU A 54 -6.11 6.16 -7.93
C GLU A 54 -6.94 6.09 -6.65
N TRP A 55 -7.07 4.90 -6.05
CA TRP A 55 -7.85 4.72 -4.82
C TRP A 55 -7.21 5.38 -3.60
N ALA A 56 -5.88 5.42 -3.53
CA ALA A 56 -5.14 5.96 -2.39
C ALA A 56 -5.47 7.42 -2.07
N ASP A 57 -5.95 8.20 -3.05
CA ASP A 57 -6.37 9.59 -2.82
C ASP A 57 -7.66 9.70 -1.99
N SER A 58 -8.48 8.65 -1.95
CA SER A 58 -9.70 8.61 -1.13
C SER A 58 -9.44 8.28 0.35
N VAL A 59 -8.22 7.82 0.69
CA VAL A 59 -7.90 7.38 2.05
C VAL A 59 -7.97 8.52 3.05
N PHE A 60 -7.56 9.74 2.67
CA PHE A 60 -7.58 10.88 3.58
C PHE A 60 -8.98 11.17 4.13
N GLU A 61 -10.01 11.00 3.31
CA GLU A 61 -11.40 11.24 3.72
C GLU A 61 -11.94 10.12 4.62
N GLN A 62 -11.50 8.87 4.40
CA GLN A 62 -11.99 7.69 5.11
C GLN A 62 -11.23 7.43 6.43
N GLU A 63 -9.90 7.44 6.39
CA GLU A 63 -9.02 7.17 7.52
C GLU A 63 -7.71 7.96 7.39
N PRO A 64 -7.71 9.26 7.76
CA PRO A 64 -6.56 10.14 7.60
C PRO A 64 -5.27 9.63 8.24
N ALA A 65 -5.36 8.85 9.33
CA ALA A 65 -4.19 8.35 10.02
C ALA A 65 -3.42 7.28 9.23
N LEU A 66 -4.05 6.64 8.24
CA LEU A 66 -3.43 5.62 7.40
C LEU A 66 -2.96 6.13 6.03
N GLU A 67 -3.32 7.36 5.65
CA GLU A 67 -2.96 7.94 4.35
C GLU A 67 -1.45 7.90 4.12
N HIS A 68 -0.67 8.40 5.08
CA HIS A 68 0.79 8.45 4.96
C HIS A 68 1.40 7.04 4.82
N VAL A 69 0.93 6.10 5.64
CA VAL A 69 1.41 4.72 5.65
C VAL A 69 1.17 4.06 4.29
N ILE A 70 -0.05 4.16 3.76
CA ILE A 70 -0.44 3.60 2.46
C ILE A 70 0.40 4.21 1.34
N LYS A 71 0.59 5.54 1.34
CA LYS A 71 1.42 6.22 0.33
C LYS A 71 2.90 5.80 0.42
N CYS A 72 3.45 5.60 1.62
CA CYS A 72 4.80 5.08 1.78
C CYS A 72 4.96 3.67 1.19
N CYS A 73 3.98 2.79 1.40
CA CYS A 73 3.96 1.45 0.82
C CYS A 73 3.85 1.48 -0.71
N LEU A 74 2.86 2.21 -1.25
CA LEU A 74 2.54 2.28 -2.67
C LEU A 74 3.69 2.87 -3.51
N PHE A 75 4.21 4.02 -3.08
CA PHE A 75 5.25 4.73 -3.83
C PHE A 75 6.67 4.27 -3.46
N CYS A 76 6.82 3.53 -2.34
CA CYS A 76 8.12 3.18 -1.79
C CYS A 76 8.99 4.43 -1.60
N ILE A 77 8.41 5.51 -1.08
CA ILE A 77 9.06 6.81 -0.85
C ILE A 77 9.84 6.78 0.46
N PHE A 78 11.06 6.25 0.39
CA PHE A 78 12.03 6.29 1.48
C PHE A 78 13.28 7.04 0.99
N GLU A 79 14.00 7.67 1.91
CA GLU A 79 15.25 8.40 1.58
C GLU A 79 16.34 7.49 1.00
N GLU A 80 16.22 6.18 1.24
CA GLU A 80 17.21 5.16 0.91
C GLU A 80 16.72 4.28 -0.25
N GLU A 81 17.66 3.79 -1.05
CA GLU A 81 17.34 2.85 -2.14
C GLU A 81 16.70 1.57 -1.58
N ALA A 82 15.67 1.08 -2.28
CA ALA A 82 14.94 -0.11 -1.89
C ALA A 82 15.85 -1.34 -1.89
N ASN A 83 16.23 -1.78 -0.69
CA ASN A 83 17.06 -2.96 -0.45
C ASN A 83 16.83 -3.48 0.97
N TRP A 84 16.30 -4.69 1.11
CA TRP A 84 16.03 -5.31 2.41
C TRP A 84 17.28 -5.63 3.23
N ASP A 85 18.45 -5.74 2.59
CA ASP A 85 19.73 -5.92 3.27
C ASP A 85 20.33 -4.56 3.74
N ASN A 86 19.75 -3.43 3.32
CA ASN A 86 20.15 -2.10 3.79
C ASN A 86 19.44 -1.77 5.11
N LEU A 87 20.22 -1.66 6.19
CA LEU A 87 19.71 -1.31 7.52
C LEU A 87 18.96 0.03 7.53
N ARG A 88 19.41 1.03 6.77
CA ARG A 88 18.74 2.34 6.76
C ARG A 88 17.38 2.27 6.06
N PHE A 89 17.30 1.51 4.97
CA PHE A 89 16.03 1.25 4.30
C PHE A 89 15.05 0.52 5.23
N THR A 90 15.48 -0.56 5.89
CA THR A 90 14.61 -1.31 6.82
C THR A 90 14.18 -0.48 8.02
N GLN A 91 15.05 0.38 8.56
CA GLN A 91 14.69 1.35 9.60
C GLN A 91 13.68 2.39 9.11
N ALA A 92 13.83 2.90 7.88
CA ALA A 92 12.88 3.82 7.28
C ALA A 92 11.50 3.17 7.06
N VAL A 93 11.46 1.90 6.61
CA VAL A 93 10.22 1.13 6.52
C VAL A 93 9.59 0.95 7.90
N TYR A 94 10.36 0.59 8.92
CA TYR A 94 9.84 0.44 10.28
C TYR A 94 9.21 1.74 10.81
N ALA A 95 9.94 2.86 10.72
CA ALA A 95 9.50 4.15 11.26
C ALA A 95 8.27 4.73 10.55
N ASN A 96 8.14 4.54 9.24
CA ASN A 96 7.06 5.16 8.45
C ASN A 96 5.86 4.22 8.20
N VAL A 97 6.04 2.90 8.36
CA VAL A 97 4.98 1.91 8.10
C VAL A 97 4.64 1.10 9.34
N VAL A 98 5.61 0.39 9.91
CA VAL A 98 5.35 -0.59 10.99
C VAL A 98 4.94 0.10 12.29
N GLU A 99 5.74 1.04 12.79
CA GLU A 99 5.45 1.72 14.06
C GLU A 99 4.11 2.48 14.02
N PRO A 100 3.74 3.22 12.95
CA PRO A 100 2.42 3.83 12.83
C PRO A 100 1.27 2.81 12.86
N LEU A 101 1.42 1.66 12.17
CA LEU A 101 0.42 0.60 12.19
C LEU A 101 0.27 -0.02 13.59
N GLU A 102 1.38 -0.28 14.29
CA GLU A 102 1.37 -0.77 15.68
C GLU A 102 0.62 0.21 16.60
N LYS A 103 0.88 1.51 16.47
CA LYS A 103 0.17 2.56 17.23
C LYS A 103 -1.34 2.55 16.93
N LYS A 104 -1.72 2.40 15.66
CA LYS A 104 -3.14 2.33 15.25
C LYS A 104 -3.83 1.09 15.82
N VAL A 105 -3.23 -0.09 15.70
CA VAL A 105 -3.78 -1.35 16.25
C VAL A 105 -3.90 -1.29 17.77
N ASN A 106 -2.92 -0.73 18.46
CA ASN A 106 -2.99 -0.54 19.91
C ASN A 106 -4.13 0.41 20.31
N SER A 107 -4.42 1.44 19.50
CA SER A 107 -5.57 2.33 19.76
C SER A 107 -6.91 1.62 19.63
N TRP A 108 -7.02 0.61 18.76
CA TRP A 108 -8.24 -0.20 18.61
C TRP A 108 -8.49 -1.12 19.81
N SER A 109 -7.42 -1.60 20.45
CA SER A 109 -7.50 -2.46 21.64
C SER A 109 -8.00 -1.72 22.89
N ILE A 110 -8.10 -0.39 22.83
CA ILE A 110 -8.63 0.45 23.92
C ILE A 110 -10.15 0.68 23.75
N VAL A 111 -10.70 0.39 22.57
CA VAL A 111 -12.11 0.63 22.22
C VAL A 111 -12.95 -0.67 22.25
N SER A 112 -12.33 -1.81 22.52
CA SER A 112 -12.97 -3.12 22.77
C SER A 112 -13.14 -3.41 24.24
#